data_AF-A0ABD4A147-F1
#
_entry.id   AF-A0ABD4A147-F1
#
_cell.length_a   1.000
_cell.length_b   1.000
_cell.length_c   1.000
_cell.angle_alpha   90.00
_cell.angle_beta   90.00
_cell.angle_gamma   90.00
#
_symmetry.space_group_name_H-M   'P 1'
#
loop_
_entity.id
_entity.type
_entity.pdbx_description
1 polymer ?
#
loop_
_entity_poly.entity_id
_entity_poly.type
_entity_poly.pdbx_seq_one_letter_code
_entity_poly.pdbx_strand_id
1 'polypeptide(L)'
;MAKKKKSNAKKQSNRAAFQYMQTKQAEGKPMSKFGKQKKVTIQGTEYTLQHPGTRRSIEFNDEAININTGMFSSAKLYELYMKEVVVEPKVSYDYFDKQPGFLELMKEVQTFLSAETEAETVLQKEGE
;
A
#
# COMPACT_ATOMS: atom_id res chain seq x y z
N MET A 1 54.58 38.91 16.51
CA MET A 1 53.93 37.61 16.81
C MET A 1 52.49 37.66 16.28
N ALA A 2 52.11 36.87 15.27
CA ALA A 2 50.74 36.84 14.76
C ALA A 2 50.23 35.38 14.70
N LYS A 3 49.32 35.04 15.63
CA LYS A 3 48.66 33.73 15.69
C LYS A 3 47.58 33.66 14.60
N LYS A 4 47.80 32.85 13.57
CA LYS A 4 46.82 32.57 12.51
C LYS A 4 45.69 31.69 13.10
N LYS A 5 44.53 32.31 13.33
CA LYS A 5 43.30 31.71 13.86
C LYS A 5 42.81 30.66 12.85
N LYS A 6 42.76 29.38 13.26
CA LYS A 6 42.29 28.26 12.42
C LYS A 6 40.84 28.50 12.00
N SER A 7 40.60 28.40 10.71
CA SER A 7 39.31 28.50 10.01
C SER A 7 38.24 27.62 10.66
N ASN A 8 37.22 28.25 11.23
CA ASN A 8 36.02 27.59 11.78
C ASN A 8 34.87 27.54 10.75
N ALA A 9 35.13 27.91 9.49
CA ALA A 9 34.10 28.06 8.46
C ALA A 9 33.65 26.73 7.83
N LYS A 10 34.48 25.67 7.91
CA LYS A 10 34.21 24.38 7.23
C LYS A 10 33.28 23.44 8.02
N LYS A 11 32.98 23.74 9.29
CA LYS A 11 32.05 22.93 10.12
C LYS A 11 30.57 23.29 9.94
N GLN A 12 30.28 24.50 9.46
CA GLN A 12 28.91 25.00 9.34
C GLN A 12 28.24 24.56 8.03
N SER A 13 29.02 24.41 6.95
CA SER A 13 28.51 23.98 5.63
C SER A 13 27.97 22.55 5.62
N ASN A 14 28.60 21.64 6.36
CA ASN A 14 28.15 20.24 6.41
C ASN A 14 26.85 20.07 7.21
N ARG A 15 26.61 20.90 8.23
CA ARG A 15 25.32 20.87 8.99
C ARG A 15 24.16 21.35 8.13
N ALA A 16 24.35 22.43 7.36
CA ALA A 16 23.32 22.95 6.49
C ALA A 16 22.98 21.96 5.35
N ALA A 17 24.00 21.31 4.77
CA ALA A 17 23.79 20.27 3.77
C ALA A 17 23.07 19.03 4.37
N PHE A 18 23.43 18.61 5.59
CA PHE A 18 22.77 17.49 6.27
C PHE A 18 21.32 17.81 6.67
N GLN A 19 21.06 19.05 7.10
CA GLN A 19 19.70 19.52 7.39
C GLN A 19 18.86 19.60 6.11
N TYR A 20 19.42 20.06 4.99
CA TYR A 20 18.74 20.08 3.70
C TYR A 20 18.44 18.67 3.16
N MET A 21 19.34 17.71 3.37
CA MET A 21 19.09 16.31 3.06
C MET A 21 17.99 15.71 3.95
N GLN A 22 17.95 16.06 5.25
CA GLN A 22 16.86 15.64 6.15
C GLN A 22 15.51 16.27 5.76
N THR A 23 15.48 17.54 5.38
CA THR A 23 14.22 18.20 4.97
C THR A 23 13.72 17.69 3.63
N LYS A 24 14.60 17.42 2.65
CA LYS A 24 14.20 16.76 1.39
C LYS A 24 13.76 15.31 1.59
N GLN A 25 14.35 14.58 2.54
CA GLN A 25 13.87 13.24 2.92
C GLN A 25 12.51 13.30 3.66
N ALA A 26 12.18 14.43 4.30
CA ALA A 26 10.90 14.64 4.97
C ALA A 26 9.76 15.10 4.04
N GLU A 27 10.07 15.62 2.84
CA GLU A 27 9.08 15.96 1.80
C GLU A 27 8.57 14.73 1.04
N GLY A 28 9.26 13.60 1.18
CA GLY A 28 8.76 12.27 0.82
C GLY A 28 8.23 11.52 2.03
N LYS A 29 7.27 12.10 2.78
CA LYS A 29 6.44 11.25 3.66
C LYS A 29 5.91 10.13 2.75
N PRO A 30 6.15 8.83 3.03
CA PRO A 30 5.47 7.80 2.25
C PRO A 30 3.99 8.08 2.45
N MET A 31 3.32 8.56 1.39
CA MET A 31 1.89 8.79 1.39
C MET A 31 1.28 7.53 1.99
N SER A 32 0.70 7.66 3.19
CA SER A 32 0.13 6.52 3.88
C SER A 32 -0.84 5.88 2.91
N LYS A 33 -0.54 4.65 2.48
CA LYS A 33 -1.40 3.90 1.56
C LYS A 33 -2.74 3.54 2.22
N PHE A 34 -2.81 3.75 3.53
CA PHE A 34 -4.01 3.66 4.34
C PHE A 34 -5.09 4.63 3.85
N GLY A 35 -6.27 4.09 3.55
CA GLY A 35 -7.45 4.90 3.22
C GLY A 35 -7.57 5.28 1.75
N LYS A 36 -6.69 4.82 0.86
CA LYS A 36 -6.97 4.87 -0.58
C LYS A 36 -8.20 4.02 -0.86
N GLN A 37 -9.14 4.56 -1.61
CA GLN A 37 -10.34 3.85 -2.03
C GLN A 37 -10.35 3.68 -3.54
N LYS A 38 -10.80 2.53 -4.02
CA LYS A 38 -11.01 2.23 -5.44
C LYS A 38 -12.40 1.67 -5.60
N LYS A 39 -13.13 2.20 -6.57
CA LYS A 39 -14.41 1.63 -6.97
C LYS A 39 -14.18 0.68 -8.14
N VAL A 40 -14.73 -0.52 -8.05
CA VAL A 40 -14.64 -1.55 -9.08
C VAL A 40 -16.03 -2.06 -9.40
N THR A 41 -16.36 -2.17 -10.67
CA THR A 41 -17.65 -2.71 -11.12
C THR A 41 -17.43 -4.13 -11.61
N ILE A 42 -18.01 -5.11 -10.92
CA ILE A 42 -17.88 -6.52 -11.22
C ILE A 42 -19.28 -7.08 -11.49
N GLN A 43 -19.48 -7.67 -12.67
CA GLN A 43 -20.76 -8.26 -13.08
C GLN A 43 -21.97 -7.31 -12.88
N GLY A 44 -21.77 -6.01 -13.11
CA GLY A 44 -22.81 -4.98 -12.94
C GLY A 44 -23.05 -4.50 -11.50
N THR A 45 -22.32 -5.02 -10.51
CA THR A 45 -22.35 -4.54 -9.12
C THR A 45 -21.14 -3.67 -8.83
N GLU A 46 -21.36 -2.48 -8.27
CA GLU A 46 -20.29 -1.56 -7.84
C GLU A 46 -19.81 -1.94 -6.43
N TYR A 47 -18.50 -2.17 -6.29
CA TYR A 47 -17.83 -2.45 -5.03
C TYR A 47 -16.81 -1.35 -4.72
N THR A 48 -16.80 -0.91 -3.48
CA THR A 48 -15.84 0.04 -2.93
C THR A 48 -14.79 -0.72 -2.13
N LEU A 49 -13.56 -0.70 -2.63
CA LEU A 49 -12.39 -1.26 -2.00
C LEU A 49 -11.64 -0.16 -1.24
N GLN A 50 -11.09 -0.48 -0.06
CA GLN A 50 -10.26 0.41 0.73
C GLN A 50 -8.96 -0.27 1.12
N HIS A 51 -7.84 0.41 0.91
CA HIS A 51 -6.52 -0.13 1.20
C HIS A 51 -6.24 0.03 2.71
N PRO A 52 -6.09 -1.07 3.48
CA PRO A 52 -5.91 -1.02 4.93
C PRO A 52 -4.46 -0.73 5.33
N GLY A 53 -3.59 -0.44 4.36
CA GLY A 53 -2.17 -0.13 4.55
C GLY A 53 -1.28 -1.36 4.38
N THR A 54 -0.01 -1.14 3.98
CA THR A 54 0.93 -2.21 3.62
C THR A 54 1.12 -3.23 4.75
N ARG A 55 1.24 -2.74 5.99
CA ARG A 55 1.38 -3.61 7.16
C ARG A 55 0.19 -4.55 7.32
N ARG A 56 -1.03 -4.04 7.21
CA ARG A 56 -2.24 -4.85 7.35
C ARG A 56 -2.38 -5.86 6.21
N SER A 57 -1.99 -5.48 4.99
CA SER A 57 -1.95 -6.39 3.85
C SER A 57 -1.00 -7.59 4.08
N ILE A 58 0.14 -7.38 4.73
CA ILE A 58 1.06 -8.47 5.11
C ILE A 58 0.43 -9.33 6.21
N GLU A 59 -0.15 -8.70 7.25
CA GLU A 59 -0.84 -9.41 8.34
C GLU A 59 -1.96 -10.33 7.82
N PHE A 60 -2.66 -9.97 6.74
CA PHE A 60 -3.64 -10.88 6.12
C PHE A 60 -3.04 -12.19 5.63
N ASN A 61 -1.82 -12.17 5.08
CA ASN A 61 -1.14 -13.38 4.62
C ASN A 61 -0.72 -14.25 5.82
N ASP A 62 -0.28 -13.62 6.90
CA ASP A 62 0.09 -14.32 8.13
C ASP A 62 -1.14 -14.93 8.83
N GLU A 63 -2.24 -14.19 8.93
CA GLU A 63 -3.51 -14.66 9.50
C GLU A 63 -4.19 -15.76 8.66
N ALA A 64 -3.92 -15.78 7.35
CA ALA A 64 -4.39 -16.82 6.46
C ALA A 64 -3.67 -18.17 6.68
N ILE A 65 -2.54 -18.21 7.40
CA ILE A 65 -1.86 -19.45 7.77
C ILE A 65 -2.68 -20.15 8.86
N ASN A 66 -3.08 -21.38 8.58
CA ASN A 66 -3.78 -22.19 9.58
C ASN A 66 -2.78 -22.67 10.64
N ILE A 67 -2.95 -22.21 11.88
CA ILE A 67 -2.08 -22.55 13.02
C ILE A 67 -1.99 -24.07 13.26
N ASN A 68 -3.05 -24.82 12.96
CA ASN A 68 -3.09 -26.26 13.21
C ASN A 68 -2.33 -27.07 12.16
N THR A 69 -2.29 -26.60 10.91
CA THR A 69 -1.67 -27.34 9.80
C THR A 69 -0.39 -26.68 9.27
N GLY A 70 -0.12 -25.43 9.67
CA GLY A 70 0.95 -24.59 9.11
C GLY A 70 0.74 -24.22 7.64
N MET A 71 -0.40 -24.60 7.05
CA MET A 71 -0.66 -24.39 5.63
C MET A 71 -1.44 -23.10 5.40
N PHE A 72 -1.09 -22.42 4.31
CA PHE A 72 -1.82 -21.25 3.85
C PHE A 72 -3.24 -21.62 3.40
N SER A 73 -4.23 -20.89 3.91
CA SER A 73 -5.63 -21.05 3.54
C SER A 73 -6.10 -19.85 2.73
N SER A 74 -6.26 -20.05 1.42
CA SER A 74 -6.84 -19.05 0.53
C SER A 74 -8.25 -18.66 0.94
N ALA A 75 -9.03 -19.59 1.48
CA ALA A 75 -10.35 -19.32 2.04
C ALA A 75 -10.26 -18.26 3.16
N LYS A 76 -9.42 -18.47 4.18
CA LYS A 76 -9.25 -17.45 5.23
C LYS A 76 -8.78 -16.11 4.71
N LEU A 77 -7.85 -16.11 3.75
CA LEU A 77 -7.37 -14.86 3.14
C LEU A 77 -8.51 -14.09 2.47
N TYR A 78 -9.31 -14.75 1.64
CA TYR A 78 -10.41 -14.11 0.92
C TYR A 78 -11.51 -13.63 1.88
N GLU A 79 -11.74 -14.32 2.98
CA GLU A 79 -12.62 -13.86 4.05
C GLU A 79 -12.15 -12.53 4.65
N LEU A 80 -10.86 -12.42 4.97
CA LEU A 80 -10.25 -11.20 5.49
C LEU A 80 -10.36 -10.05 4.48
N TYR A 81 -10.13 -10.32 3.20
CA TYR A 81 -10.29 -9.34 2.13
C TYR A 81 -11.73 -8.81 2.04
N MET A 82 -12.73 -9.68 2.08
CA MET A 82 -14.15 -9.25 2.08
C MET A 82 -14.51 -8.42 3.31
N LYS A 83 -13.93 -8.74 4.47
CA LYS A 83 -14.27 -8.10 5.74
C LYS A 83 -13.67 -6.70 5.87
N GLU A 84 -12.39 -6.56 5.54
CA GLU A 84 -11.61 -5.34 5.79
C GLU A 84 -11.30 -4.52 4.54
N VAL A 85 -11.16 -5.16 3.38
CA VAL A 85 -10.82 -4.46 2.12
C VAL A 85 -12.07 -4.03 1.37
N VAL A 86 -13.11 -4.88 1.33
CA VAL A 86 -14.40 -4.51 0.74
C VAL A 86 -15.24 -3.75 1.78
N VAL A 87 -15.44 -2.46 1.53
CA VAL A 87 -16.19 -1.58 2.44
C VAL A 87 -17.68 -1.67 2.12
N GLU A 88 -18.04 -1.54 0.85
CA GLU A 88 -19.43 -1.54 0.37
C GLU A 88 -19.56 -2.22 -1.00
N PRO A 89 -20.61 -3.02 -1.24
CA PRO A 89 -21.48 -3.63 -0.24
C PRO A 89 -20.70 -4.60 0.68
N LYS A 90 -21.19 -4.85 1.89
CA LYS A 90 -20.63 -5.89 2.75
C LYS A 90 -20.97 -7.25 2.18
N VAL A 91 -19.94 -7.95 1.73
CA VAL A 91 -20.05 -9.25 1.08
C VAL A 91 -19.54 -10.38 1.97
N SER A 92 -20.06 -11.57 1.75
CA SER A 92 -19.65 -12.83 2.39
C SER A 92 -19.69 -13.96 1.37
N TYR A 93 -19.23 -15.15 1.74
CA TYR A 93 -19.36 -16.33 0.89
C TYR A 93 -20.81 -16.60 0.47
N ASP A 94 -21.76 -16.48 1.40
CA ASP A 94 -23.19 -16.69 1.12
C ASP A 94 -23.75 -15.71 0.07
N TYR A 95 -23.19 -14.49 0.00
CA TYR A 95 -23.54 -13.52 -1.03
C TYR A 95 -23.09 -14.00 -2.41
N PHE A 96 -21.85 -14.51 -2.50
CA PHE A 96 -21.27 -14.98 -3.75
C PHE A 96 -21.74 -16.36 -4.19
N ASP A 97 -22.27 -17.19 -3.29
CA ASP A 97 -22.99 -18.41 -3.68
C ASP A 97 -24.23 -18.10 -4.55
N LYS A 98 -24.77 -16.88 -4.44
CA LYS A 98 -25.91 -16.40 -5.24
C LYS A 98 -25.50 -15.44 -6.36
N GLN A 99 -24.30 -14.88 -6.30
CA GLN A 99 -23.83 -13.83 -7.20
C GLN A 99 -22.49 -14.23 -7.85
N PRO A 100 -22.42 -14.32 -9.20
CA PRO A 100 -21.16 -14.58 -9.86
C PRO A 100 -20.19 -13.39 -9.71
N GLY A 101 -18.90 -13.62 -9.91
CA GLY A 101 -17.87 -12.57 -9.90
C GLY A 101 -16.94 -12.57 -8.67
N PHE A 102 -17.07 -13.54 -7.77
CA PHE A 102 -16.21 -13.67 -6.58
C PHE A 102 -14.71 -13.63 -6.91
N LEU A 103 -14.25 -14.52 -7.79
CA LEU A 103 -12.83 -14.62 -8.15
C LEU A 103 -12.31 -13.34 -8.83
N GLU A 104 -13.18 -12.67 -9.59
CA GLU A 104 -12.86 -11.41 -10.27
C GLU A 104 -12.67 -10.28 -9.25
N LEU A 105 -13.56 -10.20 -8.26
CA LEU A 105 -13.42 -9.26 -7.14
C LEU A 105 -12.16 -9.55 -6.32
N MET A 106 -11.86 -10.82 -6.00
CA MET A 106 -10.65 -11.18 -5.25
C MET A 106 -9.38 -10.82 -5.99
N LYS A 107 -9.37 -11.00 -7.32
CA LYS A 107 -8.25 -10.59 -8.17
C LYS A 107 -8.08 -9.06 -8.16
N GLU A 108 -9.16 -8.30 -8.32
CA GLU A 108 -9.12 -6.84 -8.24
C GLU A 108 -8.65 -6.34 -6.88
N VAL A 109 -9.10 -6.98 -5.79
CA VAL A 109 -8.63 -6.69 -4.44
C VAL A 109 -7.13 -6.95 -4.32
N GLN A 110 -6.66 -8.12 -4.77
CA GLN A 110 -5.24 -8.44 -4.72
C GLN A 110 -4.40 -7.47 -5.57
N THR A 111 -4.85 -7.14 -6.78
CA THR A 111 -4.21 -6.13 -7.62
C THR A 111 -4.20 -4.78 -6.94
N PHE A 112 -5.29 -4.39 -6.27
CA PHE A 112 -5.38 -3.12 -5.56
C PHE A 112 -4.45 -3.04 -4.34
N LEU A 113 -4.30 -4.13 -3.59
CA LEU A 113 -3.33 -4.25 -2.49
C LEU A 113 -1.87 -4.31 -2.98
N SER A 114 -1.65 -4.92 -4.15
CA SER A 114 -0.32 -5.08 -4.76
C SER A 114 0.09 -3.91 -5.66
N ALA A 115 -0.81 -3.00 -6.02
CA ALA A 115 -0.55 -1.84 -6.89
C ALA A 115 0.43 -0.80 -6.29
N GLU A 116 1.14 -1.17 -5.23
CA GLU A 116 2.27 -0.44 -4.67
C GLU A 116 3.50 -0.38 -5.59
N THR A 117 3.58 -1.21 -6.65
CA THR A 117 4.78 -1.29 -7.51
C THR A 117 4.73 -0.53 -8.84
N GLU A 118 3.58 0.02 -9.26
CA GLU A 118 3.45 0.72 -10.56
C GLU A 118 3.12 2.21 -10.45
N ALA A 119 3.29 2.82 -9.27
CA ALA A 119 3.16 4.26 -9.12
C ALA A 119 4.35 5.06 -9.71
N GLU A 120 5.21 4.45 -10.54
CA GLU A 120 6.35 5.10 -11.19
C GLU A 120 6.50 4.83 -12.71
N THR A 121 5.52 4.20 -13.40
CA THR A 121 5.69 3.86 -14.83
C THR A 121 4.67 4.46 -15.81
N VAL A 122 3.90 5.48 -15.42
CA VAL A 122 3.09 6.26 -16.39
C VAL A 122 3.47 7.74 -16.36
N LEU A 123 4.71 8.04 -16.75
CA LEU A 123 5.10 9.39 -17.19
C LEU A 123 6.15 9.39 -18.32
N GLN A 124 6.17 8.34 -19.15
CA GLN A 124 7.01 8.30 -20.35
C GLN A 124 6.26 7.68 -21.53
N LYS A 125 5.16 8.30 -21.98
CA LYS A 125 4.68 8.18 -23.38
C LYS A 125 3.91 9.44 -23.82
N GLU A 126 4.46 10.60 -23.53
CA GLU A 126 4.19 11.80 -24.34
C GLU A 126 5.54 12.36 -24.75
N GLY A 127 5.93 12.13 -26.01
CA GLY A 127 7.14 12.69 -26.59
C GLY A 127 8.06 11.67 -27.25
N GLU A 128 7.63 11.09 -28.37
CA GLU A 128 8.49 10.97 -29.55
C GLU A 128 7.66 11.24 -30.80
#